data_AF-A6LX76-F1
#
_entry.id   AF-A6LX76-F1
#
_cell.length_a   1.000
_cell.length_b   1.000
_cell.length_c   1.000
_cell.angle_alpha   90.00
_cell.angle_beta   90.00
_cell.angle_gamma   90.00
#
_symmetry.space_group_name_H-M   'P 1'
#
loop_
_entity.id
_entity.type
_entity.pdbx_description
1 polymer ?
#
loop_
_entity_poly.entity_id
_entity_poly.type
_entity_poly.pdbx_seq_one_letter_code
_entity_poly.pdbx_strand_id
1 'polypeptide(L)'
;MGETARQFNSIYIKYKQQFKRPIQNVANLMHRGFSDDDFIRKFKEIYPDLWLDLNSQYEYWHKKNEYIISKGKKSRYNFRKPYNFILDCGFHTIPNIRKKHELGKILPLYEQVKLSKDIVEKSKNKLKKKIDKKVSIMKYLQEIHPQYADYFIDSYFKTYDLHTKLEIMRELSKYKSEKIVEFFYKVNAGTRNFSLKQEAMKYIQALQLPFVLRRKKEGKTNYIDNEIVKNNNSPEILLQRIFVDDLEVHKKYDVFISHNSRDEEYVIDIYKNFNKYGLVAYVDWVSDKFDLKRTWCNASTSKVIKERIRQCQCIVYIWSENVLKSQWCPWELGYADALGKPICILGLTDESNIPQFYLSYPKLIQLNGKYCIENNEKISFKDWLKTGSTSILKGKN
;
A
#
# COMPACT_ATOMS: atom_id res chain seq x y z
N MET A 1 -25.06 -24.78 -11.68
CA MET A 1 -23.93 -23.84 -11.50
C MET A 1 -24.15 -23.04 -10.22
N GLY A 2 -23.23 -23.10 -9.25
CA GLY A 2 -23.38 -22.44 -7.95
C GLY A 2 -23.37 -20.91 -8.02
N GLU A 3 -23.94 -20.25 -7.03
CA GLU A 3 -24.15 -18.79 -6.98
C GLU A 3 -22.86 -17.98 -7.22
N THR A 4 -21.74 -18.38 -6.60
CA THR A 4 -20.44 -17.71 -6.78
C THR A 4 -19.93 -17.78 -8.22
N ALA A 5 -20.18 -18.88 -8.93
CA ALA A 5 -19.80 -19.02 -10.33
C ALA A 5 -20.69 -18.15 -11.24
N ARG A 6 -21.98 -18.00 -10.90
CA ARG A 6 -22.88 -17.06 -11.59
C ARG A 6 -22.42 -15.61 -11.40
N GLN A 7 -22.02 -15.23 -10.19
CA GLN A 7 -21.48 -13.91 -9.90
C GLN A 7 -20.22 -13.63 -10.72
N PHE A 8 -19.28 -14.59 -10.76
CA PHE A 8 -18.09 -14.47 -11.61
C PHE A 8 -18.45 -14.30 -13.08
N ASN A 9 -19.34 -15.13 -13.63
CA ASN A 9 -19.76 -15.02 -15.03
C ASN A 9 -20.36 -13.64 -15.36
N SER A 10 -21.20 -13.10 -14.46
CA SER A 10 -21.75 -11.75 -14.63
C SER A 10 -20.64 -10.69 -14.67
N ILE A 11 -19.66 -10.78 -13.78
CA ILE A 11 -18.50 -9.87 -13.76
C ILE A 11 -17.67 -10.03 -15.04
N TYR A 12 -17.39 -11.26 -15.45
CA TYR A 12 -16.59 -11.58 -16.63
C TYR A 12 -17.25 -11.06 -17.92
N ILE A 13 -18.57 -11.22 -18.06
CA ILE A 13 -19.34 -10.68 -19.21
C ILE A 13 -19.28 -9.15 -19.22
N LYS A 14 -19.51 -8.49 -18.08
CA LYS A 14 -19.40 -7.02 -17.98
C LYS A 14 -17.99 -6.53 -18.29
N TYR A 15 -16.97 -7.29 -17.89
CA TYR A 15 -15.58 -6.97 -18.21
C TYR A 15 -15.31 -7.08 -19.72
N LYS A 16 -15.77 -8.15 -20.38
CA LYS A 16 -15.68 -8.30 -21.85
C LYS A 16 -16.28 -7.13 -22.61
N GLN A 17 -17.38 -6.55 -22.13
CA GLN A 17 -18.03 -5.42 -22.80
C GLN A 17 -17.11 -4.19 -22.93
N GLN A 18 -16.16 -4.01 -22.02
CA GLN A 18 -15.19 -2.90 -22.07
C GLN A 18 -14.24 -3.00 -23.28
N PHE A 19 -14.06 -4.19 -23.85
CA PHE A 19 -13.12 -4.45 -24.94
C PHE A 19 -13.75 -4.37 -26.34
N LYS A 20 -15.09 -4.29 -26.45
CA LYS A 20 -15.78 -4.24 -27.76
C LYS A 20 -15.28 -3.10 -28.65
N ARG A 21 -15.29 -1.86 -28.13
CA ARG A 21 -14.82 -0.67 -28.86
C ARG A 21 -13.30 -0.69 -29.10
N PRO A 22 -12.45 -0.99 -28.10
CA PRO A 22 -11.01 -1.18 -28.31
C PRO A 22 -10.66 -2.15 -29.43
N ILE A 23 -11.33 -3.31 -29.50
CA ILE A 23 -11.10 -4.32 -30.53
C ILE A 23 -11.48 -3.81 -31.91
N GLN A 24 -12.62 -3.14 -32.04
CA GLN A 24 -13.02 -2.51 -33.30
C GLN A 24 -12.00 -1.47 -33.76
N ASN A 25 -11.50 -0.66 -32.83
CA ASN A 25 -10.50 0.36 -33.13
C ASN A 25 -9.17 -0.26 -33.59
N VAL A 26 -8.64 -1.28 -32.89
CA VAL A 26 -7.44 -2.00 -33.33
C VAL A 26 -7.65 -2.56 -34.73
N ALA A 27 -8.80 -3.21 -34.96
CA ALA A 27 -9.09 -3.86 -36.22
C ALA A 27 -9.10 -2.88 -37.41
N ASN A 28 -9.63 -1.67 -37.22
CA ASN A 28 -9.59 -0.60 -38.23
C ASN A 28 -8.16 -0.09 -38.55
N LEU A 29 -7.19 -0.37 -37.68
CA LEU A 29 -5.78 0.04 -37.83
C LEU A 29 -4.89 -1.08 -38.36
N MET A 30 -5.45 -2.25 -38.67
CA MET A 30 -4.67 -3.38 -39.16
C MET A 30 -4.44 -3.29 -40.67
N HIS A 31 -3.29 -3.78 -41.12
CA HIS A 31 -2.98 -3.94 -42.55
C HIS A 31 -3.74 -5.14 -43.16
N ARG A 32 -3.71 -5.30 -44.48
CA ARG A 32 -4.29 -6.47 -45.15
C ARG A 32 -3.47 -7.73 -44.82
N GLY A 33 -4.15 -8.83 -44.48
CA GLY A 33 -3.48 -10.12 -44.21
C GLY A 33 -2.90 -10.30 -42.81
N PHE A 34 -3.21 -9.41 -41.86
CA PHE A 34 -2.68 -9.46 -40.50
C PHE A 34 -3.00 -10.77 -39.75
N SER A 35 -2.00 -11.30 -39.03
CA SER A 35 -2.13 -12.47 -38.16
C SER A 35 -2.79 -12.13 -36.82
N ASP A 36 -3.17 -13.15 -36.05
CA ASP A 36 -3.65 -12.95 -34.67
C ASP A 36 -2.56 -12.30 -33.79
N ASP A 37 -1.29 -12.66 -34.00
CA ASP A 37 -0.16 -12.08 -33.27
C ASP A 37 0.03 -10.60 -33.59
N ASP A 38 -0.14 -10.20 -34.85
CA ASP A 38 -0.10 -8.79 -35.24
C ASP A 38 -1.20 -8.00 -34.56
N PHE A 39 -2.41 -8.57 -34.50
CA PHE A 39 -3.55 -7.95 -33.84
C PHE A 39 -3.28 -7.72 -32.35
N ILE A 40 -2.79 -8.75 -31.65
CA ILE A 40 -2.46 -8.68 -30.23
C ILE A 40 -1.31 -7.71 -29.98
N ARG A 41 -0.27 -7.70 -30.82
CA ARG A 41 0.83 -6.74 -30.73
C ARG A 41 0.31 -5.31 -30.86
N LYS A 42 -0.55 -5.05 -31.84
CA LYS A 42 -1.15 -3.73 -32.04
C LYS A 42 -2.05 -3.32 -30.87
N PHE A 43 -2.83 -4.26 -30.31
CA PHE A 43 -3.63 -4.00 -29.11
C PHE A 43 -2.77 -3.55 -27.93
N LYS A 44 -1.64 -4.22 -27.67
CA LYS A 44 -0.71 -3.84 -26.58
C LYS A 44 -0.13 -2.45 -26.77
N GLU A 45 0.21 -2.11 -28.01
CA GLU A 45 0.77 -0.82 -28.38
C GLU A 45 -0.21 0.33 -28.15
N ILE A 46 -1.46 0.18 -28.57
CA ILE A 46 -2.44 1.29 -28.55
C ILE A 46 -3.32 1.32 -27.28
N TYR A 47 -3.47 0.20 -26.57
CA TYR A 47 -4.20 0.08 -25.31
C TYR A 47 -3.36 -0.50 -24.16
N PRO A 48 -2.18 0.07 -23.83
CA PRO A 48 -1.36 -0.39 -22.71
C PRO A 48 -2.11 -0.40 -21.36
N ASP A 49 -3.02 0.56 -21.14
CA ASP A 49 -3.82 0.64 -19.90
C ASP A 49 -4.78 -0.55 -19.72
N LEU A 50 -5.45 -0.98 -20.78
CA LEU A 50 -6.34 -2.14 -20.77
C LEU A 50 -5.57 -3.45 -20.76
N TRP A 51 -4.42 -3.50 -21.45
CA TRP A 51 -3.58 -4.70 -21.43
C TRP A 51 -3.03 -4.98 -20.03
N LEU A 52 -2.51 -3.97 -19.33
CA LEU A 52 -2.03 -4.12 -17.95
C LEU A 52 -3.15 -4.52 -16.98
N ASP A 53 -4.34 -3.93 -17.14
CA ASP A 53 -5.51 -4.30 -16.36
C ASP A 53 -5.94 -5.75 -16.60
N LEU A 54 -5.97 -6.20 -17.86
CA LEU A 54 -6.33 -7.56 -18.25
C LEU A 54 -5.38 -8.60 -17.65
N ASN A 55 -4.07 -8.34 -17.67
CA ASN A 55 -3.09 -9.22 -17.02
C ASN A 55 -3.33 -9.28 -15.51
N SER A 56 -3.58 -8.14 -14.87
CA SER A 56 -3.85 -8.09 -13.43
C SER A 56 -5.13 -8.86 -13.05
N GLN A 57 -6.19 -8.72 -13.84
CA GLN A 57 -7.45 -9.47 -13.65
C GLN A 57 -7.23 -10.97 -13.83
N TYR A 58 -6.51 -11.38 -14.89
CA TYR A 58 -6.17 -12.78 -15.12
C TYR A 58 -5.45 -13.39 -13.92
N GLU A 59 -4.37 -12.75 -13.45
CA GLU A 59 -3.61 -13.24 -12.29
C GLU A 59 -4.48 -13.39 -11.04
N TYR A 60 -5.33 -12.40 -10.75
CA TYR A 60 -6.24 -12.44 -9.61
C TYR A 60 -7.21 -13.62 -9.69
N TRP A 61 -7.90 -13.80 -10.81
CA TRP A 61 -8.90 -14.87 -10.96
C TRP A 61 -8.26 -16.24 -11.08
N HIS A 62 -7.11 -16.33 -11.75
CA HIS A 62 -6.34 -17.56 -11.90
C HIS A 62 -5.87 -18.08 -10.53
N LYS A 63 -5.18 -17.26 -9.73
CA LYS A 63 -4.74 -17.64 -8.37
C LYS A 63 -5.91 -18.11 -7.50
N LYS A 64 -7.04 -17.41 -7.59
CA LYS A 64 -8.25 -17.77 -6.84
C LYS A 64 -8.87 -19.09 -7.31
N ASN A 65 -8.78 -19.40 -8.61
CA ASN A 65 -9.23 -20.67 -9.16
C ASN A 65 -8.33 -21.81 -8.72
N GLU A 66 -7.02 -21.64 -8.83
CA GLU A 66 -6.01 -22.61 -8.42
C GLU A 66 -6.13 -22.94 -6.93
N TYR A 67 -6.35 -21.93 -6.08
CA TYR A 67 -6.62 -22.15 -4.65
C TYR A 67 -7.86 -23.02 -4.40
N ILE A 68 -8.91 -22.90 -5.22
CA ILE A 68 -10.11 -23.75 -5.05
C ILE A 68 -9.83 -25.17 -5.52
N ILE A 69 -9.12 -25.33 -6.64
CA ILE A 69 -8.73 -26.62 -7.19
C ILE A 69 -7.81 -27.37 -6.22
N SER A 70 -6.84 -26.68 -5.61
CA SER A 70 -5.94 -27.27 -4.61
C SER A 70 -6.66 -27.74 -3.34
N LYS A 71 -7.89 -27.28 -3.09
CA LYS A 71 -8.79 -27.78 -2.04
C LYS A 71 -9.74 -28.89 -2.52
N GLY A 72 -9.44 -29.52 -3.66
CA GLY A 72 -10.23 -30.62 -4.23
C GLY A 72 -11.58 -30.22 -4.82
N LYS A 73 -11.83 -28.92 -5.02
CA LYS A 73 -13.11 -28.41 -5.54
C LYS A 73 -13.01 -28.17 -7.05
N LYS A 74 -14.13 -28.36 -7.75
CA LYS A 74 -14.22 -28.04 -9.20
C LYS A 74 -13.89 -26.58 -9.48
N SER A 75 -13.24 -26.34 -10.63
CA SER A 75 -12.96 -25.00 -11.18
C SER A 75 -14.21 -24.11 -11.19
N ARG A 76 -14.05 -22.84 -10.82
CA ARG A 76 -15.16 -21.86 -10.73
C ARG A 76 -14.89 -20.55 -11.46
N TYR A 77 -13.62 -20.17 -11.57
CA TYR A 77 -13.21 -18.88 -12.12
C TYR A 77 -12.35 -19.12 -13.36
N ASN A 78 -13.00 -19.49 -14.45
CA ASN A 78 -12.33 -19.70 -15.74
C ASN A 78 -12.12 -18.35 -16.45
N PHE A 79 -11.13 -17.58 -15.99
CA PHE A 79 -10.73 -16.35 -16.65
C PHE A 79 -9.69 -16.66 -17.73
N ARG A 80 -10.03 -16.38 -18.99
CA ARG A 80 -9.18 -16.71 -20.14
C ARG A 80 -7.85 -15.94 -20.10
N LYS A 81 -6.76 -16.60 -20.51
CA LYS A 81 -5.44 -15.97 -20.65
C LYS A 81 -5.54 -14.70 -21.51
N PRO A 82 -4.78 -13.63 -21.22
CA PRO A 82 -4.93 -12.33 -21.89
C PRO A 82 -4.94 -12.38 -23.42
N TYR A 83 -4.05 -13.18 -24.04
CA TYR A 83 -4.03 -13.39 -25.48
C TYR A 83 -5.38 -13.93 -26.00
N ASN A 84 -5.79 -15.09 -25.48
CA ASN A 84 -7.05 -15.75 -25.86
C ASN A 84 -8.26 -14.88 -25.51
N PHE A 85 -8.22 -14.14 -24.41
CA PHE A 85 -9.31 -13.26 -24.01
C PHE A 85 -9.61 -12.19 -25.06
N ILE A 86 -8.57 -11.55 -25.61
CA ILE A 86 -8.75 -10.52 -26.65
C ILE A 86 -9.32 -11.14 -27.92
N LEU A 87 -8.79 -12.28 -28.36
CA LEU A 87 -9.32 -13.01 -29.53
C LEU A 87 -10.77 -13.45 -29.33
N ASP A 88 -11.11 -13.99 -28.15
CA ASP A 88 -12.49 -14.39 -27.79
C ASP A 88 -13.45 -13.18 -27.83
N CYS A 89 -12.98 -11.99 -27.44
CA CYS A 89 -13.78 -10.76 -27.52
C CYS A 89 -13.93 -10.26 -28.96
N GLY A 90 -12.97 -10.56 -29.83
CA GLY A 90 -12.95 -10.20 -31.24
C GLY A 90 -13.45 -11.30 -32.19
N PHE A 91 -14.05 -12.37 -31.66
CA PHE A 91 -14.39 -13.60 -32.39
C PHE A 91 -15.14 -13.35 -33.71
N HIS A 92 -16.10 -12.41 -33.71
CA HIS A 92 -16.81 -12.03 -34.94
C HIS A 92 -16.17 -10.85 -35.67
N THR A 93 -15.59 -9.90 -34.94
CA THR A 93 -15.06 -8.65 -35.49
C THR A 93 -13.81 -8.87 -36.33
N ILE A 94 -12.85 -9.67 -35.84
CA ILE A 94 -11.56 -9.88 -36.48
C ILE A 94 -11.71 -10.57 -37.85
N PRO A 95 -12.42 -11.72 -37.97
CA PRO A 95 -12.60 -12.37 -39.27
C PRO A 95 -13.35 -11.49 -40.28
N ASN A 96 -14.38 -10.77 -39.83
CA ASN A 96 -15.15 -9.88 -40.70
C ASN A 96 -14.30 -8.74 -41.27
N ILE A 97 -13.34 -8.24 -40.49
CA ILE A 97 -12.46 -7.15 -40.93
C ILE A 97 -11.38 -7.66 -41.88
N ARG A 98 -10.83 -8.86 -41.65
CA ARG A 98 -9.96 -9.53 -42.62
C ARG A 98 -10.62 -9.61 -44.01
N LYS A 99 -11.87 -10.08 -44.07
CA LYS A 99 -12.66 -10.11 -45.30
C LYS A 99 -12.85 -8.73 -45.94
N LYS A 100 -13.13 -7.69 -45.13
CA LYS A 100 -13.25 -6.31 -45.65
C LYS A 100 -11.94 -5.78 -46.22
N HIS A 101 -10.81 -6.08 -45.57
CA HIS A 101 -9.48 -5.68 -46.06
C HIS A 101 -9.10 -6.40 -47.35
N GLU A 102 -9.52 -7.66 -47.53
CA GLU A 102 -9.36 -8.38 -48.79
C GLU A 102 -10.12 -7.71 -49.94
N LEU A 103 -11.30 -7.13 -49.65
CA LEU A 103 -12.09 -6.33 -50.59
C LEU A 103 -11.57 -4.89 -50.76
N GLY A 104 -10.37 -4.56 -50.24
CA GLY A 104 -9.77 -3.24 -50.34
C GLY A 104 -10.42 -2.17 -49.46
N LYS A 105 -11.38 -2.53 -48.59
CA LYS A 105 -12.05 -1.60 -47.67
C LYS A 105 -11.19 -1.39 -46.42
N ILE A 106 -10.13 -0.60 -46.59
CA ILE A 106 -9.18 -0.24 -45.53
C ILE A 106 -9.35 1.25 -45.22
N LEU A 107 -9.26 1.60 -43.94
CA LEU A 107 -9.31 3.00 -43.50
C LEU A 107 -8.13 3.78 -44.15
N PRO A 108 -8.33 5.01 -44.66
CA PRO A 108 -7.24 5.80 -45.21
C PRO A 108 -6.08 6.01 -44.22
N LEU A 109 -4.84 6.03 -44.70
CA LEU A 109 -3.65 6.11 -43.85
C LEU A 109 -3.68 7.33 -42.90
N TYR A 110 -4.13 8.48 -43.39
CA TYR A 110 -4.21 9.69 -42.56
C TYR A 110 -5.20 9.53 -41.39
N GLU A 111 -6.33 8.85 -41.60
CA GLU A 111 -7.31 8.56 -40.55
C GLU A 111 -6.78 7.51 -39.58
N GLN A 112 -6.05 6.49 -40.08
CA GLN A 112 -5.40 5.50 -39.22
C GLN A 112 -4.39 6.17 -38.29
N VAL A 113 -3.54 7.06 -38.82
CA VAL A 113 -2.55 7.79 -38.03
C VAL A 113 -3.24 8.67 -36.97
N LYS A 114 -4.27 9.42 -37.36
CA LYS A 114 -5.04 10.27 -36.44
C LYS A 114 -5.70 9.45 -35.32
N LEU A 115 -6.45 8.41 -35.71
CA LEU A 115 -7.14 7.51 -34.77
C LEU A 115 -6.16 6.83 -33.81
N SER A 116 -5.03 6.34 -34.32
CA SER A 116 -3.99 5.70 -33.52
C SER A 116 -3.39 6.68 -32.49
N LYS A 117 -3.06 7.91 -32.91
CA LYS A 117 -2.51 8.94 -32.01
C LYS A 117 -3.49 9.27 -30.88
N ASP A 118 -4.75 9.56 -31.21
CA ASP A 118 -5.79 9.92 -30.24
C ASP A 118 -6.02 8.80 -29.20
N ILE A 119 -6.01 7.55 -29.65
CA ILE A 119 -6.21 6.38 -28.78
C ILE A 119 -5.01 6.18 -27.85
N VAL A 120 -3.80 6.17 -28.42
CA VAL A 120 -2.55 5.96 -27.67
C VAL A 120 -2.41 7.02 -26.59
N GLU A 121 -2.68 8.29 -26.92
CA GLU A 121 -2.61 9.39 -25.96
C GLU A 121 -3.62 9.20 -24.81
N LYS A 122 -4.88 8.90 -25.13
CA LYS A 122 -5.91 8.62 -24.10
C LYS A 122 -5.55 7.43 -23.22
N SER A 123 -5.04 6.35 -23.81
CA SER A 123 -4.61 5.15 -23.07
C SER A 123 -3.43 5.46 -22.14
N LYS A 124 -2.38 6.10 -22.65
CA LYS A 124 -1.21 6.51 -21.86
C LYS A 124 -1.59 7.46 -20.73
N ASN A 125 -2.50 8.41 -20.98
CA ASN A 125 -3.00 9.32 -19.94
C ASN A 125 -3.78 8.58 -18.83
N LYS A 126 -4.59 7.57 -19.18
CA LYS A 126 -5.25 6.72 -18.17
C LYS A 126 -4.25 5.91 -17.37
N LEU A 127 -3.24 5.34 -18.03
CA LEU A 127 -2.19 4.58 -17.36
C LEU A 127 -1.37 5.47 -16.41
N LYS A 128 -0.96 6.66 -16.87
CA LYS A 128 -0.27 7.66 -16.05
C LYS A 128 -1.07 8.02 -14.81
N LYS A 129 -2.36 8.35 -14.96
CA LYS A 129 -3.25 8.63 -13.82
C LYS A 129 -3.34 7.46 -12.82
N LYS A 130 -3.37 6.22 -13.29
CA LYS A 130 -3.35 5.02 -12.41
C LYS A 130 -2.01 4.90 -11.67
N ILE A 131 -0.90 5.12 -12.36
CA ILE A 131 0.45 5.09 -11.78
C ILE A 131 0.61 6.20 -10.73
N ASP A 132 0.27 7.44 -11.07
CA ASP A 132 0.38 8.60 -10.18
C ASP A 132 -0.46 8.40 -8.91
N LYS A 133 -1.69 7.87 -9.05
CA LYS A 133 -2.53 7.52 -7.90
C LYS A 133 -1.88 6.45 -7.01
N LYS A 134 -1.29 5.42 -7.62
CA LYS A 134 -0.57 4.37 -6.88
C LYS A 134 0.64 4.94 -6.15
N VAL A 135 1.44 5.77 -6.82
CA VAL A 135 2.63 6.42 -6.25
C VAL A 135 2.24 7.32 -5.08
N SER A 136 1.20 8.15 -5.23
CA SER A 136 0.70 9.04 -4.18
C SER A 136 0.24 8.27 -2.93
N ILE A 137 -0.44 7.14 -3.11
CA ILE A 137 -0.89 6.30 -1.98
C ILE A 137 0.30 5.57 -1.34
N MET A 138 1.18 4.99 -2.16
CA MET A 138 2.39 4.31 -1.69
C MET A 138 3.40 5.28 -1.06
N LYS A 139 3.26 6.59 -1.29
CA LYS A 139 4.11 7.64 -0.69
C LYS A 139 4.02 7.66 0.83
N TYR A 140 2.89 7.27 1.43
CA TYR A 140 2.65 7.30 2.89
C TYR A 140 2.42 5.91 3.50
N LEU A 141 2.81 4.85 2.78
CA LEU A 141 2.60 3.47 3.18
C LEU A 141 3.96 2.84 3.47
N GLN A 142 4.07 2.14 4.60
CA GLN A 142 5.29 1.42 4.94
C GLN A 142 5.26 0.03 4.30
N GLU A 143 6.19 -0.25 3.38
CA GLU A 143 6.28 -1.53 2.65
C GLU A 143 7.04 -2.58 3.48
N ILE A 144 6.45 -2.94 4.63
CA ILE A 144 6.99 -3.89 5.59
C ILE A 144 5.85 -4.66 6.27
N HIS A 145 6.18 -5.83 6.83
CA HIS A 145 5.32 -6.54 7.77
C HIS A 145 5.81 -6.27 9.21
N PRO A 146 5.15 -5.39 9.98
CA PRO A 146 5.57 -5.14 11.35
C PRO A 146 5.32 -6.37 12.22
N GLN A 147 6.15 -6.58 13.25
CA GLN A 147 6.10 -7.80 14.08
C GLN A 147 4.73 -8.03 14.74
N TYR A 148 4.05 -6.95 15.12
CA TYR A 148 2.72 -7.01 15.74
C TYR A 148 1.57 -7.23 14.74
N ALA A 149 1.80 -7.20 13.42
CA ALA A 149 0.73 -7.36 12.43
C ALA A 149 0.01 -8.70 12.55
N ASP A 150 0.74 -9.79 12.79
CA ASP A 150 0.14 -11.11 12.97
C ASP A 150 -0.80 -11.15 14.18
N TYR A 151 -0.40 -10.55 15.31
CA TYR A 151 -1.26 -10.41 16.49
C TYR A 151 -2.55 -9.62 16.19
N PHE A 152 -2.43 -8.52 15.43
CA PHE A 152 -3.58 -7.71 15.01
C PHE A 152 -4.52 -8.50 14.10
N ILE A 153 -3.98 -9.20 13.11
CA ILE A 153 -4.74 -10.07 12.20
C ILE A 153 -5.53 -11.12 12.98
N ASP A 154 -4.90 -11.79 13.93
CA ASP A 154 -5.55 -12.80 14.76
C ASP A 154 -6.63 -12.19 15.65
N SER A 155 -6.33 -11.04 16.28
CA SER A 155 -7.27 -10.31 17.13
C SER A 155 -8.54 -9.91 16.37
N TYR A 156 -8.40 -9.53 15.09
CA TYR A 156 -9.54 -9.17 14.25
C TYR A 156 -10.55 -10.30 14.12
N PHE A 157 -10.09 -11.54 13.93
CA PHE A 157 -10.97 -12.70 13.74
C PHE A 157 -11.51 -13.25 15.06
N LYS A 158 -10.86 -12.96 16.20
CA LYS A 158 -11.31 -13.35 17.53
C LYS A 158 -12.38 -12.40 18.11
N THR A 159 -12.26 -11.10 17.88
CA THR A 159 -13.21 -10.13 18.44
C THR A 159 -14.54 -10.08 17.67
N TYR A 160 -15.63 -9.79 18.39
CA TYR A 160 -16.95 -9.48 17.82
C TYR A 160 -17.20 -7.97 17.70
N ASP A 161 -16.44 -7.14 18.41
CA ASP A 161 -16.63 -5.69 18.42
C ASP A 161 -16.25 -5.07 17.06
N LEU A 162 -17.17 -4.29 16.50
CA LEU A 162 -17.00 -3.67 15.19
C LEU A 162 -15.98 -2.53 15.22
N HIS A 163 -15.90 -1.78 16.33
CA HIS A 163 -14.98 -0.65 16.45
C HIS A 163 -13.53 -1.11 16.56
N THR A 164 -13.27 -2.17 17.34
CA THR A 164 -11.96 -2.84 17.42
C THR A 164 -11.57 -3.42 16.07
N LYS A 165 -12.52 -4.05 15.35
CA LYS A 165 -12.25 -4.53 13.97
C LYS A 165 -11.84 -3.39 13.04
N LEU A 166 -12.54 -2.25 13.07
CA LEU A 166 -12.19 -1.11 12.24
C LEU A 166 -10.83 -0.52 12.63
N GLU A 167 -10.52 -0.48 13.93
CA GLU A 167 -9.23 -0.03 14.44
C GLU A 167 -8.08 -0.88 13.92
N ILE A 168 -8.19 -2.20 14.02
CA ILE A 168 -7.20 -3.13 13.48
C ILE A 168 -7.02 -2.92 11.97
N MET A 169 -8.11 -2.78 11.23
CA MET A 169 -8.05 -2.52 9.80
C MET A 169 -7.33 -1.20 9.49
N ARG A 170 -7.61 -0.13 10.25
CA ARG A 170 -6.94 1.16 10.07
C ARG A 170 -5.46 1.09 10.40
N GLU A 171 -5.07 0.38 11.45
CA GLU A 171 -3.65 0.16 11.77
C GLU A 171 -2.94 -0.60 10.65
N LEU A 172 -3.45 -1.77 10.27
CA LEU A 172 -2.86 -2.60 9.23
C LEU A 172 -2.83 -1.89 7.86
N SER A 173 -3.76 -0.96 7.59
CA SER A 173 -3.79 -0.17 6.35
C SER A 173 -2.61 0.79 6.18
N LYS A 174 -1.81 1.02 7.23
CA LYS A 174 -0.58 1.84 7.20
C LYS A 174 0.61 1.06 6.61
N TYR A 175 0.46 -0.25 6.44
CA TYR A 175 1.51 -1.14 5.99
C TYR A 175 1.12 -1.90 4.72
N LYS A 176 2.12 -2.46 4.03
CA LYS A 176 1.94 -3.35 2.89
C LYS A 176 2.89 -4.53 2.97
N SER A 177 2.30 -5.71 3.14
CA SER A 177 2.95 -7.00 2.99
C SER A 177 1.94 -7.99 2.40
N GLU A 178 2.43 -9.12 1.89
CA GLU A 178 1.56 -10.16 1.32
C GLU A 178 0.48 -10.63 2.30
N LYS A 179 0.87 -10.93 3.56
CA LYS A 179 -0.07 -11.30 4.63
C LYS A 179 -1.14 -10.23 4.91
N ILE A 180 -0.78 -8.95 4.89
CA ILE A 180 -1.74 -7.85 5.13
C ILE A 180 -2.71 -7.72 3.95
N VAL A 181 -2.22 -7.82 2.72
CA VAL A 181 -3.08 -7.84 1.53
C VAL A 181 -4.04 -9.02 1.58
N GLU A 182 -3.56 -10.21 1.94
CA GLU A 182 -4.40 -11.40 2.16
C GLU A 182 -5.43 -11.20 3.26
N PHE A 183 -5.05 -10.56 4.38
CA PHE A 183 -5.96 -10.22 5.46
C PHE A 183 -7.15 -9.40 4.95
N PHE A 184 -6.94 -8.34 4.19
CA PHE A 184 -8.03 -7.53 3.64
C PHE A 184 -8.90 -8.30 2.63
N TYR A 185 -8.33 -9.22 1.85
CA TYR A 185 -9.13 -10.15 1.04
C TYR A 185 -9.97 -11.11 1.91
N LYS A 186 -9.41 -11.62 3.03
CA LYS A 186 -10.12 -12.46 4.00
C LYS A 186 -11.24 -11.69 4.71
N VAL A 187 -11.05 -10.42 5.06
CA VAL A 187 -12.11 -9.53 5.60
C VAL A 187 -13.32 -9.50 4.65
N ASN A 188 -13.10 -9.23 3.36
CA ASN A 188 -14.18 -9.26 2.37
C ASN A 188 -14.85 -10.64 2.26
N ALA A 189 -14.07 -11.71 2.40
CA ALA A 189 -14.56 -13.08 2.29
C ALA A 189 -15.37 -13.56 3.51
N GLY A 190 -14.95 -13.22 4.71
CA GLY A 190 -15.41 -13.80 5.97
C GLY A 190 -16.18 -12.86 6.91
N THR A 191 -16.03 -11.54 6.79
CA THR A 191 -16.73 -10.58 7.66
C THR A 191 -18.17 -10.40 7.22
N ARG A 192 -19.11 -10.30 8.17
CA ARG A 192 -20.54 -10.06 7.87
C ARG A 192 -20.83 -8.59 7.60
N ASN A 193 -20.36 -7.70 8.49
CA ASN A 193 -20.59 -6.27 8.40
C ASN A 193 -20.12 -5.70 7.05
N PHE A 194 -21.02 -5.02 6.34
CA PHE A 194 -20.76 -4.53 4.99
C PHE A 194 -19.82 -3.31 4.96
N SER A 195 -19.88 -2.45 5.97
CA SER A 195 -18.99 -1.28 6.08
C SER A 195 -17.52 -1.70 6.19
N LEU A 196 -17.22 -2.74 6.97
CA LEU A 196 -15.87 -3.32 7.05
C LEU A 196 -15.43 -3.93 5.71
N LYS A 197 -16.32 -4.57 4.94
CA LYS A 197 -15.97 -5.03 3.58
C LYS A 197 -15.63 -3.88 2.64
N GLN A 198 -16.35 -2.76 2.75
CA GLN A 198 -16.05 -1.55 1.98
C GLN A 198 -14.72 -0.94 2.40
N GLU A 199 -14.36 -0.98 3.69
CA GLU A 199 -13.05 -0.52 4.15
C GLU A 199 -11.92 -1.37 3.57
N ALA A 200 -12.09 -2.70 3.53
CA ALA A 200 -11.14 -3.58 2.85
C ALA A 200 -11.03 -3.30 1.34
N MET A 201 -12.16 -3.01 0.68
CA MET A 201 -12.18 -2.59 -0.72
C MET A 201 -11.34 -1.34 -0.95
N LYS A 202 -11.49 -0.32 -0.11
CA LYS A 202 -10.72 0.93 -0.22
C LYS A 202 -9.23 0.66 -0.18
N TYR A 203 -8.75 -0.13 0.80
CA TYR A 203 -7.33 -0.48 0.91
C TYR A 203 -6.82 -1.22 -0.34
N ILE A 204 -7.49 -2.30 -0.77
CA ILE A 204 -7.05 -3.08 -1.94
C ILE A 204 -7.06 -2.25 -3.22
N GLN A 205 -8.09 -1.41 -3.43
CA GLN A 205 -8.17 -0.53 -4.59
C GLN A 205 -7.16 0.61 -4.53
N ALA A 206 -6.80 1.09 -3.34
CA ALA A 206 -5.73 2.07 -3.16
C ALA A 206 -4.39 1.51 -3.70
N LEU A 207 -4.15 0.22 -3.51
CA LEU A 207 -3.00 -0.51 -4.07
C LEU A 207 -3.10 -0.83 -5.57
N GLN A 208 -4.20 -0.43 -6.24
CA GLN A 208 -4.52 -0.79 -7.62
C GLN A 208 -4.62 -2.31 -7.87
N LEU A 209 -5.01 -3.07 -6.84
CA LEU A 209 -5.19 -4.52 -6.95
C LEU A 209 -6.65 -4.86 -7.32
N PRO A 210 -6.89 -5.93 -8.11
CA PRO A 210 -8.24 -6.38 -8.43
C PRO A 210 -9.04 -6.74 -7.17
N PHE A 211 -10.29 -6.31 -7.12
CA PHE A 211 -11.17 -6.58 -5.99
C PHE A 211 -12.62 -6.73 -6.43
N VAL A 212 -13.31 -7.71 -5.84
CA VAL A 212 -14.75 -7.92 -6.01
C VAL A 212 -15.39 -7.90 -4.64
N LEU A 213 -16.19 -6.86 -4.38
CA LEU A 213 -16.94 -6.75 -3.15
C LEU A 213 -17.98 -7.87 -3.07
N ARG A 214 -17.92 -8.68 -2.00
CA ARG A 214 -18.94 -9.70 -1.77
C ARG A 214 -20.24 -9.01 -1.36
N ARG A 215 -21.35 -9.57 -1.85
CA ARG A 215 -22.70 -9.08 -1.53
C ARG A 215 -22.95 -9.15 -0.03
N LYS A 216 -23.95 -8.38 0.41
CA LYS A 216 -24.55 -8.55 1.73
C LYS A 216 -25.10 -9.97 1.84
N LYS A 217 -25.10 -10.51 3.05
CA LYS A 217 -25.64 -11.85 3.29
C LYS A 217 -27.16 -11.80 3.05
N GLU A 218 -27.68 -12.74 2.27
CA GLU A 218 -29.12 -12.95 2.10
C GLU A 218 -29.61 -13.91 3.21
N GLY A 219 -30.74 -13.60 3.86
CA GLY A 219 -31.33 -14.39 4.96
C GLY A 219 -31.32 -13.67 6.32
N LYS A 220 -31.18 -14.41 7.43
CA LYS A 220 -31.18 -13.84 8.80
C LYS A 220 -30.01 -12.85 8.99
N THR A 221 -30.34 -11.56 9.03
CA THR A 221 -29.42 -10.45 9.27
C THR A 221 -29.65 -9.83 10.65
N ASN A 222 -28.58 -9.33 11.26
CA ASN A 222 -28.66 -8.50 12.46
C ASN A 222 -28.39 -7.03 12.09
N TYR A 223 -28.82 -6.09 12.94
CA TYR A 223 -28.56 -4.65 12.74
C TYR A 223 -27.08 -4.35 12.46
N ILE A 224 -26.19 -4.96 13.26
CA ILE A 224 -24.73 -4.86 13.16
C ILE A 224 -24.16 -5.30 11.79
N ASP A 225 -24.88 -6.08 10.97
CA ASP A 225 -24.41 -6.49 9.64
C ASP A 225 -24.40 -5.30 8.65
N ASN A 226 -25.23 -4.28 8.88
CA ASN A 226 -25.41 -3.13 8.00
C ASN A 226 -24.97 -1.80 8.61
N GLU A 227 -24.59 -1.81 9.89
CA GLU A 227 -24.08 -0.64 10.58
C GLU A 227 -22.86 -0.03 9.86
N ILE A 228 -22.85 1.30 9.77
CA ILE A 228 -21.71 2.07 9.27
C ILE A 228 -20.78 2.31 10.44
N VAL A 229 -19.76 1.47 10.56
CA VAL A 229 -18.78 1.54 11.65
C VAL A 229 -17.92 2.79 11.47
N LYS A 230 -17.81 3.57 12.54
CA LYS A 230 -16.92 4.73 12.63
C LYS A 230 -16.22 4.69 13.98
N ASN A 231 -14.95 5.08 14.02
CA ASN A 231 -14.25 5.32 15.27
C ASN A 231 -14.09 6.83 15.42
N ASN A 232 -14.23 7.32 16.64
CA ASN A 232 -13.83 8.68 16.99
C ASN A 232 -12.30 8.76 16.98
N ASN A 233 -11.76 9.91 16.61
CA ASN A 233 -10.32 10.10 16.47
C ASN A 233 -9.92 11.47 17.04
N SER A 234 -9.08 11.44 18.07
CA SER A 234 -8.42 12.61 18.65
C SER A 234 -7.17 12.16 19.42
N PRO A 235 -6.24 13.08 19.75
CA PRO A 235 -5.08 12.76 20.58
C PRO A 235 -5.50 12.22 21.96
N GLU A 236 -6.60 12.72 22.53
CA GLU A 236 -7.15 12.24 23.81
C GLU A 236 -7.65 10.79 23.71
N ILE A 237 -8.38 10.47 22.63
CA ILE A 237 -8.91 9.12 22.40
C ILE A 237 -7.76 8.15 22.13
N LEU A 238 -6.76 8.56 21.34
CA LEU A 238 -5.57 7.74 21.14
C LEU A 238 -4.82 7.51 22.45
N LEU A 239 -4.66 8.56 23.26
CA LEU A 239 -4.00 8.42 24.55
C LEU A 239 -4.74 7.44 25.48
N GLN A 240 -6.08 7.50 25.52
CA GLN A 240 -6.88 6.52 26.27
C GLN A 240 -6.62 5.10 25.78
N ARG A 241 -6.63 4.88 24.46
CA ARG A 241 -6.34 3.56 23.88
C ARG A 241 -4.93 3.07 24.20
N ILE A 242 -3.93 3.96 24.18
CA ILE A 242 -2.55 3.58 24.54
C ILE A 242 -2.44 3.01 25.95
N PHE A 243 -3.27 3.48 26.89
CA PHE A 243 -3.26 3.01 28.28
C PHE A 243 -4.20 1.84 28.56
N VAL A 244 -5.25 1.66 27.75
CA VAL A 244 -6.33 0.69 28.04
C VAL A 244 -6.36 -0.48 27.07
N ASP A 245 -6.04 -0.25 25.79
CA ASP A 245 -6.21 -1.26 24.75
C ASP A 245 -4.96 -2.14 24.62
N ASP A 246 -5.16 -3.46 24.79
CA ASP A 246 -4.11 -4.46 24.59
C ASP A 246 -3.43 -4.35 23.22
N LEU A 247 -4.16 -3.89 22.19
CA LEU A 247 -3.63 -3.68 20.85
C LEU A 247 -2.47 -2.67 20.84
N GLU A 248 -2.60 -1.55 21.55
CA GLU A 248 -1.57 -0.50 21.58
C GLU A 248 -0.31 -0.93 22.32
N VAL A 249 -0.44 -1.76 23.36
CA VAL A 249 0.71 -2.31 24.12
C VAL A 249 1.62 -3.16 23.21
N HIS A 250 1.02 -3.88 22.25
CA HIS A 250 1.75 -4.71 21.30
C HIS A 250 2.41 -3.91 20.17
N LYS A 251 2.06 -2.63 19.97
CA LYS A 251 2.72 -1.81 18.96
C LYS A 251 4.14 -1.51 19.39
N LYS A 252 5.08 -1.93 18.54
CA LYS A 252 6.51 -1.71 18.70
C LYS A 252 7.06 -1.22 17.37
N TYR A 253 7.96 -0.26 17.46
CA TYR A 253 8.63 0.33 16.33
C TYR A 253 10.14 0.20 16.56
N ASP A 254 10.90 0.04 15.48
CA ASP A 254 12.35 -0.05 15.59
C ASP A 254 12.95 1.35 15.74
N VAL A 255 12.41 2.32 14.98
CA VAL A 255 13.00 3.66 14.88
C VAL A 255 11.94 4.74 15.06
N PHE A 256 12.14 5.64 16.03
CA PHE A 256 11.45 6.93 16.03
C PHE A 256 12.23 7.91 15.15
N ILE A 257 11.60 8.48 14.13
CA ILE A 257 12.26 9.51 13.31
C ILE A 257 11.85 10.88 13.85
N SER A 258 12.76 11.59 14.52
CA SER A 258 12.54 12.99 14.94
C SER A 258 13.01 13.93 13.83
N HIS A 259 12.15 14.82 13.35
CA HIS A 259 12.39 15.58 12.13
C HIS A 259 11.49 16.81 12.04
N ASN A 260 11.84 17.78 11.19
CA ASN A 260 10.97 18.90 10.89
C ASN A 260 9.95 18.53 9.80
N SER A 261 8.70 18.96 9.95
CA SER A 261 7.65 18.76 8.94
C SER A 261 7.96 19.29 7.54
N ARG A 262 8.88 20.26 7.40
CA ARG A 262 9.34 20.78 6.10
C ARG A 262 10.24 19.80 5.34
N ASP A 263 10.79 18.79 6.02
CA ASP A 263 11.69 17.80 5.44
C ASP A 263 10.94 16.51 5.04
N GLU A 264 9.62 16.60 4.84
CA GLU A 264 8.72 15.46 4.62
C GLU A 264 9.18 14.52 3.49
N GLU A 265 9.69 15.06 2.38
CA GLU A 265 10.14 14.23 1.25
C GLU A 265 11.35 13.36 1.60
N TYR A 266 12.33 13.92 2.32
CA TYR A 266 13.49 13.18 2.79
C TYR A 266 13.10 12.12 3.82
N VAL A 267 12.21 12.47 4.76
CA VAL A 267 11.69 11.53 5.77
C VAL A 267 11.02 10.32 5.11
N ILE A 268 10.29 10.54 4.01
CA ILE A 268 9.65 9.47 3.24
C ILE A 268 10.68 8.52 2.65
N ASP A 269 11.74 9.04 2.04
CA ASP A 269 12.78 8.20 1.46
C ASP A 269 13.56 7.43 2.54
N ILE A 270 13.80 8.05 3.69
CA ILE A 270 14.47 7.43 4.84
C ILE A 270 13.66 6.24 5.37
N TYR A 271 12.38 6.42 5.73
CA TYR A 271 11.63 5.29 6.28
C TYR A 271 11.37 4.21 5.23
N LYS A 272 11.26 4.55 3.94
CA LYS A 272 11.20 3.55 2.86
C LYS A 272 12.49 2.74 2.78
N ASN A 273 13.64 3.37 2.98
CA ASN A 273 14.91 2.65 3.05
C ASN A 273 14.99 1.78 4.31
N PHE A 274 14.55 2.26 5.48
CA PHE A 274 14.43 1.42 6.68
C PHE A 274 13.54 0.20 6.47
N ASN A 275 12.41 0.34 5.78
CA ASN A 275 11.52 -0.78 5.44
C ASN A 275 12.21 -1.85 4.58
N LYS A 276 13.06 -1.46 3.62
CA LYS A 276 13.87 -2.42 2.84
C LYS A 276 14.85 -3.21 3.72
N TYR A 277 15.26 -2.63 4.84
CA TYR A 277 16.05 -3.30 5.86
C TYR A 277 15.21 -4.06 6.88
N GLY A 278 13.88 -4.11 6.76
CA GLY A 278 13.03 -4.79 7.71
C GLY A 278 12.93 -4.05 9.06
N LEU A 279 13.07 -2.73 9.04
CA LEU A 279 12.87 -1.86 10.21
C LEU A 279 11.59 -1.05 10.05
N VAL A 280 10.73 -1.07 11.06
CA VAL A 280 9.47 -0.32 11.14
C VAL A 280 9.76 1.05 11.74
N ALA A 281 9.50 2.12 10.99
CA ALA A 281 9.67 3.47 11.47
C ALA A 281 8.37 4.01 12.10
N TYR A 282 8.50 4.79 13.15
CA TYR A 282 7.46 5.68 13.64
C TYR A 282 7.71 7.09 13.10
N VAL A 283 6.69 7.60 12.41
CA VAL A 283 6.53 8.99 11.95
C VAL A 283 5.10 9.37 12.26
N ASP A 284 4.86 10.41 13.03
CA ASP A 284 3.55 10.83 13.55
C ASP A 284 2.45 10.92 12.47
N TRP A 285 2.68 11.62 11.36
CA TRP A 285 1.69 11.78 10.28
C TRP A 285 1.50 10.56 9.38
N VAL A 286 2.32 9.52 9.56
CA VAL A 286 2.15 8.22 8.88
C VAL A 286 1.51 7.22 9.83
N SER A 287 2.07 7.14 11.03
CA SER A 287 1.83 6.11 12.03
C SER A 287 0.60 6.41 12.86
N ASP A 288 0.29 7.67 13.14
CA ASP A 288 -0.90 8.08 13.88
C ASP A 288 -1.79 9.04 13.07
N LYS A 289 -1.74 8.95 11.73
CA LYS A 289 -2.46 9.82 10.77
C LYS A 289 -3.96 9.99 10.99
N PHE A 290 -4.61 9.05 11.66
CA PHE A 290 -6.04 9.11 11.95
C PHE A 290 -6.33 9.98 13.18
N ASP A 291 -5.39 10.06 14.13
CA ASP A 291 -5.59 10.60 15.47
C ASP A 291 -4.77 11.88 15.75
N LEU A 292 -3.59 12.00 15.15
CA LEU A 292 -2.74 13.18 15.22
C LEU A 292 -2.89 14.00 13.93
N LYS A 293 -3.79 14.99 13.96
CA LYS A 293 -3.85 16.04 12.92
C LYS A 293 -2.86 17.15 13.29
N ARG A 294 -2.12 17.66 12.31
CA ARG A 294 -1.13 18.75 12.50
C ARG A 294 -1.70 20.02 13.16
N THR A 295 -3.02 20.22 13.10
CA THR A 295 -3.72 21.34 13.76
C THR A 295 -3.89 21.15 15.27
N TRP A 296 -3.59 19.97 15.80
CA TRP A 296 -3.81 19.58 17.19
C TRP A 296 -2.49 19.44 17.92
N CYS A 297 -1.84 20.57 18.20
CA CYS A 297 -0.65 20.65 19.06
C CYS A 297 -1.09 20.96 20.49
N ASN A 298 -1.63 19.97 21.20
CA ASN A 298 -2.10 20.12 22.59
C ASN A 298 -1.32 19.22 23.57
N ALA A 299 -1.62 19.31 24.86
CA ALA A 299 -0.96 18.52 25.90
C ALA A 299 -1.14 17.01 25.73
N SER A 300 -2.22 16.56 25.10
CA SER A 300 -2.45 15.14 24.81
C SER A 300 -1.51 14.66 23.70
N THR A 301 -1.25 15.48 22.68
CA THR A 301 -0.27 15.18 21.62
C THR A 301 1.11 14.92 22.20
N SER A 302 1.59 15.77 23.12
CA SER A 302 2.89 15.55 23.76
C SER A 302 2.93 14.25 24.56
N LYS A 303 1.86 13.89 25.28
CA LYS A 303 1.77 12.61 25.98
C LYS A 303 1.81 11.41 25.03
N VAL A 304 1.08 11.48 23.91
CA VAL A 304 1.12 10.43 22.87
C VAL A 304 2.54 10.26 22.34
N ILE A 305 3.22 11.36 21.97
CA ILE A 305 4.59 11.30 21.45
C ILE A 305 5.56 10.69 22.48
N LYS A 306 5.41 11.00 23.77
CA LYS A 306 6.21 10.34 24.83
C LYS A 306 6.03 8.83 24.83
N GLU A 307 4.78 8.34 24.76
CA GLU A 307 4.53 6.90 24.72
C GLU A 307 5.07 6.26 23.44
N ARG A 308 4.96 6.94 22.29
CA ARG A 308 5.53 6.45 21.02
C ARG A 308 7.06 6.38 21.06
N ILE A 309 7.73 7.37 21.67
CA ILE A 309 9.17 7.31 21.95
C ILE A 309 9.51 6.09 22.82
N ARG A 310 8.73 5.81 23.87
CA ARG A 310 8.95 4.61 24.71
C ARG A 310 8.79 3.31 23.92
N GLN A 311 7.83 3.26 22.99
CA GLN A 311 7.57 2.10 22.12
C GLN A 311 8.61 1.90 21.01
N CYS A 312 9.47 2.88 20.74
CA CYS A 312 10.55 2.77 19.77
C CYS A 312 11.84 2.20 20.39
N GLN A 313 12.62 1.43 19.64
CA GLN A 313 13.91 0.93 20.12
C GLN A 313 15.00 2.01 20.15
N CYS A 314 15.05 2.87 19.13
CA CYS A 314 15.98 4.00 19.07
C CYS A 314 15.33 5.27 18.52
N ILE A 315 16.07 6.38 18.58
CA ILE A 315 15.75 7.63 17.90
C ILE A 315 16.76 7.86 16.77
N VAL A 316 16.24 8.17 15.59
CA VAL A 316 17.02 8.77 14.51
C VAL A 316 16.62 10.23 14.44
N TYR A 317 17.53 11.11 14.84
CA TYR A 317 17.35 12.54 14.77
C TYR A 317 17.80 13.02 13.39
N ILE A 318 16.88 13.53 12.60
CA ILE A 318 17.17 14.08 11.28
C ILE A 318 17.75 15.46 11.48
N TRP A 319 18.97 15.68 11.01
CA TRP A 319 19.58 17.00 11.01
C TRP A 319 19.32 17.71 9.68
N SER A 320 18.74 18.92 9.78
CA SER A 320 18.60 19.92 8.72
C SER A 320 18.54 21.30 9.36
N GLU A 321 18.78 22.37 8.59
CA GLU A 321 18.60 23.75 9.09
C GLU A 321 17.16 24.03 9.56
N ASN A 322 16.17 23.32 9.03
CA ASN A 322 14.77 23.49 9.42
C ASN A 322 14.51 23.02 10.85
N VAL A 323 15.28 22.04 11.33
CA VAL A 323 15.11 21.45 12.66
C VAL A 323 15.41 22.45 13.77
N LEU A 324 16.33 23.41 13.54
CA LEU A 324 16.59 24.53 14.46
C LEU A 324 15.36 25.42 14.69
N LYS A 325 14.39 25.41 13.76
CA LYS A 325 13.14 26.18 13.86
C LYS A 325 12.02 25.39 14.55
N SER A 326 12.28 24.15 14.97
CA SER A 326 11.30 23.28 15.63
C SER A 326 11.43 23.34 17.14
N GLN A 327 10.32 23.55 17.83
CA GLN A 327 10.26 23.37 19.29
C GLN A 327 10.12 21.89 19.68
N TRP A 328 9.58 21.06 18.77
CA TRP A 328 9.31 19.65 19.05
C TRP A 328 10.55 18.79 18.98
N CYS A 329 11.40 18.96 17.96
CA CYS A 329 12.54 18.04 17.75
C CYS A 329 13.54 18.08 18.92
N PRO A 330 13.99 19.26 19.41
CA PRO A 330 14.89 19.31 20.57
C PRO A 330 14.24 18.73 21.83
N TRP A 331 12.93 18.91 22.00
CA TRP A 331 12.17 18.36 23.12
C TRP A 331 12.05 16.83 23.05
N GLU A 332 11.76 16.27 21.87
CA GLU A 332 11.74 14.82 21.61
C GLU A 332 13.10 14.20 21.90
N LEU A 333 14.17 14.84 21.42
CA LEU A 333 15.54 14.40 21.64
C LEU A 333 15.89 14.39 23.13
N GLY A 334 15.67 15.51 23.84
CA GLY A 334 15.97 15.60 25.27
C GLY A 334 15.14 14.62 26.11
N TYR A 335 13.88 14.39 25.74
CA TYR A 335 13.05 13.40 26.41
C TYR A 335 13.56 11.96 26.19
N ALA A 336 13.96 11.62 24.96
CA ALA A 336 14.50 10.30 24.66
C ALA A 336 15.86 10.07 25.31
N ASP A 337 16.71 11.10 25.37
CA ASP A 337 18.02 11.06 26.03
C ASP A 337 17.85 10.83 27.53
N ALA A 338 16.90 11.53 28.17
CA ALA A 338 16.55 11.31 29.58
C ALA A 338 15.98 9.91 29.86
N LEU A 339 15.42 9.23 28.86
CA LEU A 339 14.99 7.83 28.96
C LEU A 339 16.12 6.82 28.71
N GLY A 340 17.32 7.27 28.36
CA GLY A 340 18.44 6.41 27.97
C GLY A 340 18.20 5.67 26.66
N LYS A 341 17.36 6.21 25.76
CA LYS A 341 17.14 5.61 24.44
C LYS A 341 18.41 5.77 23.60
N PRO A 342 18.83 4.75 22.83
CA PRO A 342 19.86 4.93 21.81
C PRO A 342 19.45 6.02 20.82
N ILE A 343 20.31 7.00 20.60
CA ILE A 343 20.10 8.13 19.70
C ILE A 343 21.24 8.17 18.69
N CYS A 344 20.90 8.43 17.42
CA CYS A 344 21.88 8.73 16.39
C CYS A 344 21.37 9.85 15.46
N ILE A 345 22.30 10.56 14.82
CA ILE A 345 21.98 11.69 13.94
C ILE A 345 22.17 11.30 12.48
N LEU A 346 21.20 11.64 11.64
CA LEU A 346 21.28 11.53 10.19
C LEU A 346 21.26 12.93 9.57
N GLY A 347 22.38 13.40 9.04
CA GLY A 347 22.47 14.68 8.34
C GLY A 347 21.88 14.65 6.94
N LEU A 348 21.00 15.61 6.63
CA LEU A 348 20.48 15.85 5.27
C LEU A 348 21.30 16.89 4.50
N THR A 349 22.00 17.78 5.21
CA THR A 349 22.77 18.89 4.66
C THR A 349 24.20 18.86 5.18
N ASP A 350 25.02 19.79 4.69
CA ASP A 350 26.37 20.00 5.22
C ASP A 350 26.36 20.12 6.75
N GLU A 351 27.34 19.47 7.36
CA GLU A 351 27.48 19.30 8.80
C GLU A 351 28.13 20.53 9.46
N SER A 352 28.68 21.43 8.65
CA SER A 352 29.37 22.66 9.09
C SER A 352 28.55 23.52 10.05
N ASN A 353 27.23 23.48 9.96
CA ASN A 353 26.30 24.25 10.80
C ASN A 353 25.63 23.45 11.92
N ILE A 354 26.03 22.19 12.17
CA ILE A 354 25.48 21.40 13.29
C ILE A 354 25.94 22.01 14.62
N PRO A 355 25.02 22.37 15.54
CA PRO A 355 25.40 22.74 16.90
C PRO A 355 26.29 21.68 17.56
N GLN A 356 27.40 22.10 18.15
CA GLN A 356 28.44 21.19 18.66
C GLN A 356 27.93 20.13 19.64
N PHE A 357 26.92 20.45 20.45
CA PHE A 357 26.36 19.51 21.41
C PHE A 357 25.67 18.31 20.75
N TYR A 358 25.18 18.45 19.51
CA TYR A 358 24.65 17.32 18.74
C TYR A 358 25.75 16.38 18.25
N LEU A 359 26.99 16.84 18.10
CA LEU A 359 28.12 16.01 17.67
C LEU A 359 28.53 14.97 18.74
N SER A 360 27.96 15.05 19.95
CA SER A 360 28.12 14.02 20.99
C SER A 360 27.38 12.72 20.66
N TYR A 361 26.39 12.77 19.77
CA TYR A 361 25.64 11.59 19.33
C TYR A 361 26.33 10.91 18.14
N PRO A 362 26.27 9.57 18.06
CA PRO A 362 26.83 8.84 16.94
C PRO A 362 26.11 9.18 15.62
N LYS A 363 26.85 9.13 14.51
CA LYS A 363 26.30 9.44 13.19
C LYS A 363 25.74 8.20 12.51
N LEU A 364 24.56 8.33 11.93
CA LEU A 364 23.97 7.36 11.02
C LEU A 364 24.36 7.72 9.59
N ILE A 365 25.13 6.85 8.94
CA ILE A 365 25.59 7.03 7.56
C ILE A 365 25.07 5.91 6.67
N GLN A 366 24.98 6.18 5.37
CA GLN A 366 24.61 5.18 4.37
C GLN A 366 25.83 4.78 3.53
N LEU A 367 26.21 3.51 3.58
CA LEU A 367 27.34 2.94 2.83
C LEU A 367 26.85 1.77 1.97
N ASN A 368 27.08 1.84 0.65
CA ASN A 368 26.61 0.83 -0.31
C ASN A 368 25.12 0.49 -0.15
N GLY A 369 24.31 1.53 0.10
CA GLY A 369 22.88 1.43 0.34
C GLY A 369 22.50 1.05 1.78
N LYS A 370 23.39 0.51 2.61
CA LYS A 370 23.12 0.04 3.99
C LYS A 370 23.38 1.12 5.03
N TYR A 371 22.59 1.12 6.10
CA TYR A 371 22.80 2.03 7.22
C TYR A 371 23.81 1.46 8.22
N CYS A 372 24.77 2.31 8.61
CA CYS A 372 25.78 2.01 9.62
C CYS A 372 25.88 3.18 10.59
N ILE A 373 26.24 2.87 11.84
CA ILE A 373 26.64 3.86 12.82
C ILE A 373 28.15 4.07 12.72
N GLU A 374 28.55 5.33 12.64
CA GLU A 374 29.94 5.77 12.70
C GLU A 374 30.20 6.38 14.09
N ASN A 375 31.01 5.68 14.89
CA ASN A 375 31.50 6.14 16.19
C ASN A 375 32.85 5.49 16.47
N ASN A 376 33.95 6.11 16.01
CA ASN A 376 35.34 5.58 15.95
C ASN A 376 35.51 4.28 15.13
N GLU A 377 34.55 3.36 15.18
CA GLU A 377 34.38 2.19 14.32
C GLU A 377 33.03 2.25 13.58
N LYS A 378 32.88 1.42 12.54
CA LYS A 378 31.65 1.30 11.74
C LYS A 378 30.90 0.04 12.12
N ILE A 379 29.71 0.19 12.70
CA ILE A 379 28.85 -0.92 13.11
C ILE A 379 27.57 -0.89 12.27
N SER A 380 27.06 -2.05 11.87
CA SER A 380 25.79 -2.10 11.14
C SER A 380 24.65 -1.55 12.00
N PHE A 381 23.72 -0.79 11.42
CA PHE A 381 22.65 -0.18 12.20
C PHE A 381 21.81 -1.22 12.97
N LYS A 382 21.56 -2.39 12.35
CA LYS A 382 20.83 -3.49 13.02
C LYS A 382 21.57 -4.06 14.21
N ASP A 383 22.89 -4.19 14.14
CA ASP A 383 23.67 -4.73 15.25
C ASP A 383 23.78 -3.69 16.37
N TRP A 384 23.88 -2.41 16.01
CA TRP A 384 23.81 -1.31 16.97
C TRP A 384 22.48 -1.26 17.74
N LEU A 385 21.35 -1.53 17.08
CA LEU A 385 20.05 -1.62 17.77
C LEU A 385 20.03 -2.76 18.81
N LYS A 386 20.71 -3.87 18.53
CA LYS A 386 20.83 -4.98 19.49
C LYS A 386 21.74 -4.62 20.66
N THR A 387 22.86 -3.94 20.41
CA THR A 387 23.82 -3.57 21.48
C THR A 387 23.24 -2.53 22.43
N GLY A 388 22.51 -1.53 21.92
CA GLY A 388 21.81 -0.53 22.73
C GLY A 388 20.66 -1.09 23.58
N SER A 389 20.12 -2.26 23.22
CA SER A 389 19.13 -2.98 24.04
C SER A 389 19.77 -3.68 25.25
N THR A 390 21.07 -3.99 25.19
CA THR A 390 21.83 -4.69 26.24
C THR A 390 22.37 -3.79 27.35
N SER A 391 22.45 -2.47 27.14
CA SER A 391 22.89 -1.51 28.18
C SER A 391 21.82 -1.24 29.25
N ILE A 392 20.59 -1.76 29.08
CA ILE A 392 19.50 -1.62 30.07
C ILE A 392 19.59 -2.68 31.21
N LEU A 393 20.53 -3.64 31.14
CA LEU A 393 20.68 -4.71 32.15
C LEU A 393 22.04 -4.79 32.85
N LYS A 394 22.91 -3.77 32.73
CA LYS A 394 24.11 -3.67 33.58
C LYS A 394 24.21 -2.30 34.21
N GLY A 395 23.31 -2.06 35.17
CA GLY A 395 23.74 -1.36 36.37
C GLY A 395 24.87 -2.17 37.00
N LYS A 396 26.06 -1.57 37.08
CA LYS A 396 27.03 -1.89 38.10
C LYS A 396 27.45 -0.58 38.72
N ASN A 397 26.94 -0.41 39.94
CA ASN A 397 27.39 0.38 41.08
C ASN A 397 28.68 1.17 40.90
#